data_AF-A0AAN7H8J4-F1
#
_entry.id   AF-A0AAN7H8J4-F1
#
_cell.length_a   1.000
_cell.length_b   1.000
_cell.length_c   1.000
_cell.angle_alpha   90.00
_cell.angle_beta   90.00
_cell.angle_gamma   90.00
#
_symmetry.space_group_name_H-M   'P 1'
#
loop_
_entity.id
_entity.type
_entity.pdbx_description
1 polymer ?
#
loop_
_entity_poly.entity_id
_entity_poly.type
_entity_poly.pdbx_seq_one_letter_code
_entity_poly.pdbx_strand_id
1 'polypeptide(L)'
;KTFYFNSPSPCTDCFLTNIHLNSNPPNSIQHVLISNLEKDSQTCNLQPEPIITTTSSPLSLNGRSKTGYYISNSSTTPLVFSGEINSPDGKEVFLEVDWEYIPGSSAEAEGFKSLTPIWLDLDGVCSLRNSRVPPVSVSGQITSITMDPAWKSDISGEVVLFGGELSNNNGGILLDLTRNGQVICEITTGQEEEG
;
A
#
# COMPACT_ATOMS: atom_id res chain seq x y z
N LYS A 1 6.09 -17.57 1.70
CA LYS A 1 4.95 -18.11 2.48
C LYS A 1 4.07 -16.94 2.89
N THR A 2 2.74 -17.06 2.78
CA THR A 2 1.83 -15.96 3.16
C THR A 2 1.43 -16.04 4.63
N PHE A 3 1.31 -14.89 5.29
CA PHE A 3 0.80 -14.78 6.67
C PHE A 3 -0.38 -13.83 6.74
N TYR A 4 -1.22 -14.01 7.77
CA TYR A 4 -2.34 -13.14 8.10
C TYR A 4 -2.50 -13.05 9.62
N PHE A 5 -2.58 -11.84 10.17
CA PHE A 5 -2.95 -11.66 11.58
C PHE A 5 -3.63 -10.31 11.81
N ASN A 6 -4.43 -10.25 12.88
CA ASN A 6 -5.10 -9.04 13.31
C ASN A 6 -4.26 -8.33 14.37
N SER A 7 -4.19 -7.01 14.30
CA SER A 7 -3.67 -6.15 15.37
C SER A 7 -4.77 -5.21 15.86
N PRO A 8 -4.83 -4.88 17.16
CA PRO A 8 -5.57 -3.70 17.59
C PRO A 8 -5.05 -2.46 16.88
N SER A 9 -5.91 -1.47 16.75
CA SER A 9 -5.52 -0.15 16.27
C SER A 9 -4.45 0.48 17.18
N PRO A 10 -3.44 1.18 16.64
CA PRO A 10 -2.40 1.85 17.44
C PRO A 10 -2.92 3.05 18.24
N CYS A 11 -4.07 3.61 17.86
CA CYS A 11 -4.73 4.73 18.53
C CYS A 11 -6.23 4.76 18.22
N THR A 12 -6.97 5.61 18.91
CA THR A 12 -8.39 5.90 18.65
C THR A 12 -8.56 7.39 18.44
N ASP A 13 -9.37 7.80 17.47
CA ASP A 13 -9.53 9.21 17.08
C ASP A 13 -8.18 9.90 16.83
N CYS A 14 -7.51 9.47 15.76
CA CYS A 14 -6.15 9.91 15.43
C CYS A 14 -5.90 9.89 13.93
N PHE A 15 -4.90 10.64 13.50
CA PHE A 15 -4.33 10.56 12.16
C PHE A 15 -3.01 9.80 12.25
N LEU A 16 -2.91 8.67 11.55
CA LEU A 16 -1.61 8.03 11.31
C LEU A 16 -0.82 8.88 10.33
N THR A 17 0.37 9.30 10.72
CA THR A 17 1.22 10.21 9.93
C THR A 17 2.45 9.53 9.37
N ASN A 18 2.82 8.39 9.95
CA ASN A 18 3.92 7.55 9.49
C ASN A 18 3.74 6.12 10.03
N ILE A 19 4.28 5.15 9.30
CA ILE A 19 4.31 3.75 9.70
C ILE A 19 5.65 3.18 9.22
N HIS A 20 6.40 2.58 10.14
CA HIS A 20 7.65 1.89 9.82
C HIS A 20 7.50 0.42 10.12
N LEU A 21 7.93 -0.41 9.17
CA LEU A 21 7.89 -1.87 9.30
C LEU A 21 9.31 -2.40 9.30
N ASN A 22 9.66 -3.09 10.38
CA ASN A 22 10.95 -3.72 10.56
C ASN A 22 10.75 -5.23 10.65
N SER A 23 11.59 -6.00 9.98
CA SER A 23 11.60 -7.46 10.12
C SER A 23 12.87 -7.93 10.80
N ASN A 24 12.77 -8.94 11.67
CA ASN A 24 13.92 -9.66 12.21
C ASN A 24 13.78 -11.17 11.88
N PRO A 25 14.68 -11.77 11.07
CA PRO A 25 15.86 -11.15 10.44
C PRO A 25 15.50 -10.04 9.44
N PRO A 26 16.39 -9.05 9.21
CA PRO A 26 16.17 -8.01 8.19
C PRO A 26 15.86 -8.61 6.82
N ASN A 27 14.96 -7.97 6.07
CA ASN A 27 14.52 -8.37 4.72
C ASN A 27 13.86 -9.76 4.63
N SER A 28 13.42 -10.32 5.76
CA SER A 28 12.73 -11.63 5.79
C SER A 28 11.29 -11.53 5.32
N ILE A 29 10.74 -10.32 5.21
CA ILE A 29 9.39 -10.05 4.72
C ILE A 29 9.55 -9.27 3.41
N GLN A 30 8.87 -9.72 2.35
CA GLN A 30 8.94 -9.13 1.02
C GLN A 30 8.05 -7.89 0.91
N HIS A 31 6.79 -8.03 1.32
CA HIS A 31 5.81 -6.96 1.36
C HIS A 31 4.86 -7.20 2.53
N VAL A 32 4.27 -6.12 3.03
CA VAL A 32 3.23 -6.14 4.06
C VAL A 32 2.14 -5.19 3.62
N LEU A 33 0.94 -5.74 3.45
CA LEU A 33 -0.27 -4.98 3.31
C LEU A 33 -0.95 -4.86 4.67
N ILE A 34 -1.18 -3.63 5.10
CA ILE A 34 -2.02 -3.31 6.27
C ILE A 34 -3.37 -2.87 5.73
N SER A 35 -4.47 -3.46 6.19
CA SER A 35 -5.81 -3.07 5.76
C SER A 35 -6.76 -2.79 6.92
N ASN A 36 -7.65 -1.83 6.74
CA ASN A 36 -8.74 -1.51 7.66
C ASN A 36 -10.00 -2.30 7.32
N LEU A 37 -10.40 -3.23 8.20
CA LEU A 37 -11.60 -4.05 7.97
C LEU A 37 -12.95 -3.32 8.15
N GLU A 38 -12.96 -2.10 8.67
CA GLU A 38 -14.19 -1.31 8.85
C GLU A 38 -14.55 -0.47 7.61
N LYS A 39 -13.66 -0.42 6.62
CA LYS A 39 -13.85 0.35 5.39
C LYS A 39 -13.62 -0.53 4.18
N ASP A 40 -14.47 -0.37 3.18
CA ASP A 40 -14.27 -0.98 1.87
C ASP A 40 -13.23 -0.17 1.09
N SER A 41 -12.38 -0.87 0.33
CA SER A 41 -11.47 -0.21 -0.61
C SER A 41 -12.26 0.55 -1.68
N GLN A 42 -11.81 1.78 -1.97
CA GLN A 42 -12.42 2.65 -2.98
C GLN A 42 -12.31 2.08 -4.40
N THR A 43 -11.25 1.34 -4.66
CA THR A 43 -11.04 0.69 -5.97
C THR A 43 -11.66 -0.69 -6.01
N CYS A 44 -11.80 -1.33 -4.85
CA CYS A 44 -12.10 -2.75 -4.70
C CYS A 44 -13.10 -2.98 -3.57
N ASN A 45 -14.38 -2.71 -3.78
CA ASN A 45 -15.41 -2.75 -2.73
C ASN A 45 -15.67 -4.14 -2.09
N LEU A 46 -15.01 -5.21 -2.56
CA LEU A 46 -15.03 -6.54 -1.95
C LEU A 46 -13.82 -6.80 -1.05
N GLN A 47 -12.89 -5.85 -0.98
CA GLN A 47 -11.67 -5.92 -0.20
C GLN A 47 -11.66 -4.81 0.85
N PRO A 48 -11.07 -5.06 2.03
CA PRO A 48 -10.80 -4.02 3.01
C PRO A 48 -9.95 -2.87 2.43
N GLU A 49 -10.11 -1.66 2.98
CA GLU A 49 -9.34 -0.50 2.58
C GLU A 49 -7.85 -0.68 2.92
N PRO A 50 -6.94 -0.66 1.93
CA PRO A 50 -5.51 -0.80 2.18
C PRO A 50 -4.95 0.50 2.74
N ILE A 51 -4.05 0.43 3.71
CA ILE A 51 -3.39 1.59 4.32
C ILE A 51 -1.96 1.72 3.78
N ILE A 52 -1.20 0.62 3.75
CA ILE A 52 0.21 0.57 3.36
C ILE A 52 0.52 -0.73 2.64
N THR A 53 1.53 -0.69 1.78
CA THR A 53 2.03 -1.84 1.03
C THR A 53 3.55 -2.08 1.20
N THR A 54 4.32 -1.14 1.77
CA THR A 54 5.80 -1.17 1.82
C THR A 54 6.40 -0.93 3.22
N THR A 55 7.72 -1.14 3.35
CA THR A 55 8.48 -1.16 4.60
C THR A 55 8.55 0.18 5.35
N SER A 56 8.31 1.30 4.67
CA SER A 56 8.06 2.61 5.28
C SER A 56 7.08 3.38 4.39
N SER A 57 6.18 4.16 4.99
CA SER A 57 5.30 5.04 4.20
C SER A 57 5.02 6.34 4.96
N PRO A 58 5.69 7.45 4.59
CA PRO A 58 5.45 8.75 5.20
C PRO A 58 4.11 9.32 4.72
N LEU A 59 3.03 9.05 5.46
CA LEU A 59 1.67 9.52 5.14
C LEU A 59 1.53 11.06 5.24
N SER A 60 2.44 11.72 5.94
CA SER A 60 2.53 13.18 6.08
C SER A 60 3.73 13.81 5.36
N LEU A 61 4.49 13.03 4.57
CA LEU A 61 5.71 13.49 3.87
C LEU A 61 6.66 14.30 4.78
N ASN A 62 6.97 13.78 5.98
CA ASN A 62 7.79 14.49 6.98
C ASN A 62 7.23 15.88 7.37
N GLY A 63 5.90 16.01 7.43
CA GLY A 63 5.20 17.25 7.74
C GLY A 63 5.05 18.24 6.58
N ARG A 64 5.51 17.88 5.36
CA ARG A 64 5.28 18.72 4.17
C ARG A 64 3.82 18.70 3.73
N SER A 65 3.17 17.54 3.84
CA SER A 65 1.73 17.41 3.67
C SER A 65 1.09 17.23 5.04
N LYS A 66 0.12 18.09 5.37
CA LYS A 66 -0.71 17.91 6.57
C LYS A 66 -1.77 16.86 6.30
N THR A 67 -1.32 15.63 6.12
CA THR A 67 -2.15 14.48 5.75
C THR A 67 -1.87 13.30 6.65
N GLY A 68 -2.87 12.45 6.83
CA GLY A 68 -2.70 11.20 7.55
C GLY A 68 -3.90 10.27 7.36
N TYR A 69 -3.73 9.00 7.66
CA TYR A 69 -4.83 8.04 7.62
C TYR A 69 -5.66 8.16 8.90
N TYR A 70 -6.92 8.57 8.78
CA TYR A 70 -7.78 8.77 9.95
C TYR A 70 -8.33 7.44 10.48
N ILE A 71 -8.03 7.17 11.75
CA ILE A 71 -8.62 6.11 12.55
C ILE A 71 -9.68 6.72 13.46
N SER A 72 -10.89 6.20 13.36
CA SER A 72 -12.03 6.72 14.10
C SER A 72 -12.00 6.35 15.58
N ASN A 73 -12.97 6.86 16.35
CA ASN A 73 -13.14 6.53 17.76
C ASN A 73 -13.78 5.14 18.00
N SER A 74 -13.97 4.31 16.95
CA SER A 74 -14.41 2.93 17.13
C SER A 74 -13.30 2.13 17.84
N SER A 75 -13.66 1.50 18.96
CA SER A 75 -12.71 0.78 19.83
C SER A 75 -12.12 -0.49 19.21
N THR A 76 -12.37 -0.76 17.92
CA THR A 76 -12.17 -2.08 17.32
C THR A 76 -11.67 -2.07 15.90
N THR A 77 -11.23 -0.94 15.31
CA THR A 77 -10.75 -0.92 13.91
C THR A 77 -9.71 -2.03 13.70
N PRO A 78 -10.08 -3.17 13.09
CA PRO A 78 -9.18 -4.31 13.01
C PRO A 78 -8.23 -4.01 11.86
N LEU A 79 -6.95 -3.95 12.19
CA LEU A 79 -5.91 -3.87 11.17
C LEU A 79 -5.47 -5.29 10.84
N VAL A 80 -5.63 -5.68 9.59
CA VAL A 80 -5.13 -6.96 9.07
C VAL A 80 -3.79 -6.73 8.42
N PHE A 81 -2.82 -7.53 8.87
CA PHE A 81 -1.51 -7.63 8.26
C PHE A 81 -1.49 -8.85 7.37
N SER A 82 -1.20 -8.66 6.09
CA SER A 82 -0.97 -9.75 5.14
C SER A 82 0.32 -9.54 4.36
N GLY A 83 1.09 -10.59 4.14
CA GLY A 83 2.36 -10.43 3.42
C GLY A 83 3.06 -11.74 3.11
N GLU A 84 4.22 -11.63 2.48
CA GLU A 84 5.03 -12.78 2.06
C GLU A 84 6.38 -12.83 2.76
N ILE A 85 6.74 -14.01 3.26
CA ILE A 85 8.04 -14.28 3.88
C ILE A 85 9.03 -14.78 2.83
N ASN A 86 10.17 -14.11 2.74
CA ASN A 86 11.37 -14.40 1.93
C ASN A 86 12.26 -15.49 2.57
N SER A 87 11.68 -16.59 3.05
CA SER A 87 12.46 -17.69 3.61
C SER A 87 11.94 -19.05 3.14
N PRO A 88 12.72 -19.79 2.32
CA PRO A 88 12.35 -21.15 1.91
C PRO A 88 12.42 -22.12 3.10
N ASP A 89 13.37 -21.90 4.00
CA ASP A 89 13.54 -22.68 5.21
C ASP A 89 12.66 -22.06 6.30
N GLY A 90 11.79 -22.84 6.95
CA GLY A 90 10.88 -22.34 7.98
C GLY A 90 11.63 -21.71 9.16
N LYS A 91 11.87 -20.40 9.09
CA LYS A 91 12.48 -19.59 10.13
C LYS A 91 11.42 -18.78 10.85
N GLU A 92 11.66 -18.52 12.12
CA GLU A 92 10.89 -17.53 12.87
C GLU A 92 11.22 -16.14 12.34
N VAL A 93 10.18 -15.34 12.09
CA VAL A 93 10.29 -13.98 11.59
C VAL A 93 9.43 -13.11 12.50
N PHE A 94 10.04 -12.07 13.04
CA PHE A 94 9.36 -11.05 13.82
C PHE A 94 9.07 -9.85 12.91
N LEU A 95 7.83 -9.37 12.94
CA LEU A 95 7.42 -8.11 12.33
C LEU A 95 7.20 -7.11 13.46
N GLU A 96 8.00 -6.04 13.44
CA GLU A 96 7.87 -4.89 14.31
C GLU A 96 7.26 -3.74 13.51
N VAL A 97 6.30 -3.04 14.13
CA VAL A 97 5.54 -1.97 13.50
C VAL A 97 5.58 -0.76 14.40
N ASP A 98 6.25 0.29 13.94
CA ASP A 98 6.30 1.58 14.62
C ASP A 98 5.27 2.51 14.00
N TRP A 99 4.40 3.07 14.83
CA TRP A 99 3.33 3.97 14.42
C TRP A 99 3.63 5.38 14.89
N GLU A 100 3.57 6.34 13.96
CA GLU A 100 3.51 7.75 14.31
C GLU A 100 2.09 8.26 14.06
N TYR A 101 1.53 8.95 15.07
CA TYR A 101 0.17 9.48 14.98
C TYR A 101 0.01 10.78 15.74
N ILE A 102 -1.00 11.56 15.33
CA ILE A 102 -1.43 12.79 15.99
C ILE A 102 -2.89 12.61 16.45
N PRO A 103 -3.25 12.99 17.69
CA PRO A 103 -4.65 12.99 18.14
C PRO A 103 -5.57 13.77 17.20
N GLY A 104 -6.78 13.26 16.94
CA GLY A 104 -7.72 13.78 15.95
C GLY A 104 -7.99 15.28 16.12
N SER A 105 -8.37 15.68 17.33
CA SER A 105 -8.60 17.10 17.67
C SER A 105 -7.39 18.01 17.45
N SER A 106 -6.18 17.55 17.78
CA SER A 106 -4.93 18.30 17.54
C SER A 106 -4.63 18.40 16.04
N ALA A 107 -4.75 17.29 15.32
CA ALA A 107 -4.53 17.20 13.90
C ALA A 107 -5.49 18.14 13.13
N GLU A 108 -6.78 18.12 13.48
CA GLU A 108 -7.79 19.02 12.90
C GLU A 108 -7.47 20.50 13.16
N ALA A 109 -7.09 20.85 14.40
CA ALA A 109 -6.69 22.20 14.76
C ALA A 109 -5.45 22.68 13.98
N GLU A 110 -4.54 21.77 13.66
CA GLU A 110 -3.37 22.04 12.83
C GLU A 110 -3.68 22.02 11.32
N GLY A 111 -4.89 21.61 10.92
CA GLY A 111 -5.35 21.59 9.54
C GLY A 111 -5.03 20.31 8.78
N PHE A 112 -4.79 19.19 9.48
CA PHE A 112 -4.61 17.89 8.84
C PHE A 112 -5.86 17.45 8.07
N LYS A 113 -5.65 16.70 6.99
CA LYS A 113 -6.68 16.11 6.15
C LYS A 113 -6.52 14.59 6.09
N SER A 114 -7.66 13.88 6.04
CA SER A 114 -7.64 12.43 5.93
C SER A 114 -7.20 12.03 4.54
N LEU A 115 -6.33 11.03 4.48
CA LEU A 115 -6.03 10.31 3.26
C LEU A 115 -7.18 9.37 2.92
N THR A 116 -7.38 9.18 1.62
CA THR A 116 -8.20 8.12 1.04
C THR A 116 -7.27 7.25 0.22
N PRO A 117 -6.85 6.08 0.74
CA PRO A 117 -5.98 5.18 0.01
C PRO A 117 -6.68 4.62 -1.23
N ILE A 118 -5.91 4.54 -2.32
CA ILE A 118 -6.35 3.96 -3.59
C ILE A 118 -5.36 2.86 -3.95
N TRP A 119 -5.85 1.64 -4.11
CA TRP A 119 -5.05 0.51 -4.59
C TRP A 119 -5.41 0.18 -6.03
N LEU A 120 -4.45 0.30 -6.93
CA LEU A 120 -4.63 -0.02 -8.34
C LEU A 120 -3.87 -1.30 -8.68
N ASP A 121 -4.60 -2.34 -9.04
CA ASP A 121 -4.03 -3.54 -9.65
C ASP A 121 -3.91 -3.33 -11.16
N LEU A 122 -2.82 -3.79 -11.77
CA LEU A 122 -2.61 -3.75 -13.21
C LEU A 122 -3.72 -4.43 -14.00
N ASP A 123 -4.37 -5.44 -13.42
CA ASP A 123 -5.49 -6.13 -14.08
C ASP A 123 -6.84 -5.38 -13.96
N GLY A 124 -6.92 -4.34 -13.12
CA GLY A 124 -8.13 -3.54 -12.89
C GLY A 124 -9.28 -4.28 -12.20
N VAL A 125 -9.09 -5.53 -11.77
CA VAL A 125 -10.14 -6.40 -11.22
C VAL A 125 -9.84 -6.83 -9.78
N CYS A 126 -9.03 -6.07 -9.04
CA CYS A 126 -8.94 -6.19 -7.58
C CYS A 126 -8.63 -7.60 -7.09
N SER A 127 -7.49 -8.16 -7.52
CA SER A 127 -7.04 -9.49 -7.12
C SER A 127 -7.97 -10.65 -7.51
N LEU A 128 -9.08 -10.43 -8.23
CA LEU A 128 -9.98 -11.50 -8.67
C LEU A 128 -9.30 -12.48 -9.66
N ARG A 129 -8.21 -12.07 -10.30
CA ARG A 129 -7.38 -12.94 -11.15
C ARG A 129 -6.03 -13.30 -10.53
N ASN A 130 -5.84 -13.02 -9.23
CA ASN A 130 -4.55 -13.08 -8.55
C ASN A 130 -3.44 -12.28 -9.26
N SER A 131 -3.82 -11.30 -10.09
CA SER A 131 -2.90 -10.44 -10.84
C SER A 131 -1.82 -11.22 -11.61
N ARG A 132 -2.12 -12.49 -11.97
CA ARG A 132 -1.16 -13.37 -12.63
C ARG A 132 -1.16 -13.07 -14.11
N VAL A 133 -0.30 -12.14 -14.47
CA VAL A 133 0.18 -12.00 -15.84
C VAL A 133 0.77 -13.35 -16.27
N PRO A 134 0.28 -13.97 -17.36
CA PRO A 134 0.88 -15.20 -17.86
C PRO A 134 2.37 -14.96 -18.17
N PRO A 135 3.28 -15.83 -17.72
CA PRO A 135 4.70 -15.68 -18.05
C PRO A 135 4.86 -15.72 -19.57
N VAL A 136 5.69 -14.82 -20.10
CA VAL A 136 5.98 -14.77 -21.52
C VAL A 136 6.65 -16.10 -21.91
N SER A 137 6.05 -16.84 -22.84
CA SER A 137 6.49 -18.20 -23.21
C SER A 137 7.83 -18.23 -23.95
N VAL A 138 8.35 -17.06 -24.34
CA VAL A 138 9.59 -16.91 -25.12
C VAL A 138 10.58 -16.05 -24.34
N SER A 139 11.76 -16.62 -24.08
CA SER A 139 12.86 -15.92 -23.41
C SER A 139 13.28 -14.67 -24.19
N GLY A 140 13.44 -13.54 -23.49
CA GLY A 140 13.88 -12.27 -24.07
C GLY A 140 12.79 -11.40 -24.70
N GLN A 141 11.53 -11.87 -24.73
CA GLN A 141 10.42 -11.06 -25.20
C GLN A 141 9.90 -10.14 -24.08
N ILE A 142 9.77 -8.85 -24.38
CA ILE A 142 9.14 -7.86 -23.50
C ILE A 142 7.65 -7.80 -23.83
N THR A 143 6.80 -7.88 -22.80
CA THR A 143 5.36 -7.66 -22.90
C THR A 143 4.94 -6.49 -22.01
N SER A 144 3.96 -5.72 -22.46
CA SER A 144 3.35 -4.66 -21.66
C SER A 144 1.92 -5.03 -21.31
N ILE A 145 1.50 -4.66 -20.11
CA ILE A 145 0.11 -4.76 -19.66
C ILE A 145 -0.32 -3.38 -19.22
N THR A 146 -1.52 -3.01 -19.64
CA THR A 146 -2.17 -1.78 -19.25
C THR A 146 -3.52 -2.16 -18.67
N MET A 147 -3.89 -1.49 -17.58
CA MET A 147 -5.20 -1.64 -16.98
C MET A 147 -6.29 -1.33 -18.03
N ASP A 148 -7.17 -2.29 -18.26
CA ASP A 148 -8.26 -2.18 -19.24
C ASP A 148 -9.59 -2.69 -18.66
N PRO A 149 -10.60 -1.81 -18.47
CA PRO A 149 -10.55 -0.37 -18.73
C PRO A 149 -9.69 0.36 -17.68
N ALA A 150 -9.11 1.51 -18.05
CA ALA A 150 -8.44 2.38 -17.10
C ALA A 150 -9.41 2.77 -15.96
N TRP A 151 -8.92 2.71 -14.72
CA TRP A 151 -9.69 3.14 -13.56
C TRP A 151 -10.03 4.63 -13.66
N LYS A 152 -11.27 4.96 -13.27
CA LYS A 152 -11.76 6.33 -13.21
C LYS A 152 -12.12 6.64 -11.76
N SER A 153 -11.47 7.67 -11.23
CA SER A 153 -11.78 8.17 -9.90
C SER A 153 -13.14 8.87 -9.90
N ASP A 154 -13.99 8.50 -8.95
CA ASP A 154 -15.22 9.21 -8.58
C ASP A 154 -15.04 10.06 -7.30
N ILE A 155 -13.87 9.97 -6.66
CA ILE A 155 -13.49 10.79 -5.53
C ILE A 155 -12.82 12.10 -5.97
N SER A 156 -13.14 13.18 -5.28
CA SER A 156 -12.53 14.49 -5.49
C SER A 156 -11.44 14.73 -4.45
N GLY A 157 -10.30 15.26 -4.88
CA GLY A 157 -9.19 15.55 -3.98
C GLY A 157 -7.88 15.85 -4.72
N GLU A 158 -6.81 15.94 -3.95
CA GLU A 158 -5.44 16.02 -4.44
C GLU A 158 -4.74 14.69 -4.19
N VAL A 159 -3.90 14.26 -5.14
CA VAL A 159 -3.04 13.12 -4.87
C VAL A 159 -1.75 13.63 -4.27
N VAL A 160 -1.45 13.15 -3.07
CA VAL A 160 -0.32 13.62 -2.26
C VAL A 160 0.82 12.61 -2.17
N LEU A 161 0.57 11.35 -2.52
CA LEU A 161 1.56 10.28 -2.52
C LEU A 161 1.17 9.27 -3.60
N PHE A 162 2.18 8.78 -4.30
CA PHE A 162 2.08 7.60 -5.15
C PHE A 162 3.14 6.59 -4.74
N GLY A 163 2.81 5.32 -4.86
CA GLY A 163 3.74 4.22 -4.67
C GLY A 163 3.38 3.09 -5.61
N GLY A 164 4.35 2.24 -5.88
CA GLY A 164 4.13 1.01 -6.64
C GLY A 164 5.18 -0.02 -6.28
N GLU A 165 4.78 -1.28 -6.33
CA GLU A 165 5.68 -2.40 -6.10
C GLU A 165 5.86 -3.15 -7.42
N LEU A 166 7.13 -3.29 -7.83
CA LEU A 166 7.49 -4.03 -9.02
C LEU A 166 8.28 -5.29 -8.61
N SER A 167 7.66 -6.45 -8.73
CA SER A 167 8.31 -7.72 -8.40
C SER A 167 9.25 -8.17 -9.53
N ASN A 168 10.56 -8.08 -9.27
CA ASN A 168 11.60 -8.62 -10.16
C ASN A 168 11.53 -10.16 -10.29
N ASN A 169 11.07 -10.85 -9.25
CA ASN A 169 10.86 -12.30 -9.24
C ASN A 169 9.83 -12.75 -10.28
N ASN A 170 8.94 -11.83 -10.69
CA ASN A 170 7.93 -12.05 -11.73
C ASN A 170 8.32 -11.44 -13.09
N GLY A 171 9.56 -10.94 -13.23
CA GLY A 171 10.06 -10.37 -14.48
C GLY A 171 9.56 -8.97 -14.80
N GLY A 172 8.98 -8.25 -13.83
CA GLY A 172 8.63 -6.83 -13.99
C GLY A 172 9.90 -6.01 -14.21
N ILE A 173 9.86 -5.04 -15.14
CA ILE A 173 11.00 -4.16 -15.48
C ILE A 173 10.69 -2.66 -15.40
N LEU A 174 9.42 -2.30 -15.61
CA LEU A 174 8.92 -0.93 -15.63
C LEU A 174 7.45 -0.93 -15.19
N LEU A 175 7.07 0.01 -14.33
CA LEU A 175 5.70 0.30 -13.95
C LEU A 175 5.45 1.80 -14.13
N ASP A 176 4.59 2.13 -15.09
CA ASP A 176 4.15 3.51 -15.33
C ASP A 176 2.81 3.74 -14.65
N LEU A 177 2.75 4.73 -13.76
CA LEU A 177 1.50 5.28 -13.31
C LEU A 177 1.11 6.45 -14.22
N THR A 178 -0.07 6.35 -14.83
CA THR A 178 -0.58 7.40 -15.73
C THR A 178 -1.81 8.09 -15.17
N ARG A 179 -1.88 9.41 -15.37
CA ARG A 179 -3.06 10.23 -15.10
C ARG A 179 -3.46 10.93 -16.39
N ASN A 180 -4.69 10.69 -16.86
CA ASN A 180 -5.20 11.24 -18.12
C ASN A 180 -4.27 10.99 -19.33
N GLY A 181 -3.66 9.79 -19.37
CA GLY A 181 -2.74 9.38 -20.43
C GLY A 181 -1.31 9.94 -20.33
N GLN A 182 -0.99 10.70 -19.28
CA GLN A 182 0.38 11.18 -19.02
C GLN A 182 1.02 10.38 -17.89
N VAL A 183 2.27 9.95 -18.07
CA VAL A 183 3.05 9.31 -17.01
C VAL A 183 3.33 10.36 -15.92
N ILE A 184 2.98 10.02 -14.68
CA ILE A 184 3.17 10.88 -13.51
C ILE A 184 4.14 10.27 -12.49
N CYS A 185 4.39 8.97 -12.57
CA CYS A 185 5.39 8.26 -11.78
C CYS A 185 5.87 7.05 -12.61
N GLU A 186 7.17 6.86 -12.64
CA GLU A 186 7.86 5.75 -13.32
C GLU A 186 8.62 4.96 -12.26
N ILE A 187 8.42 3.65 -12.20
CA ILE A 187 9.09 2.77 -11.23
C ILE A 187 9.84 1.70 -12.02
N THR A 188 11.15 1.62 -11.83
CA THR A 188 12.02 0.65 -12.51
C THR A 188 12.63 -0.34 -11.53
N THR A 189 13.01 -1.52 -12.01
CA THR A 189 13.73 -2.49 -11.17
C THR A 189 15.06 -1.93 -10.70
N GLY A 190 15.25 -1.84 -9.38
CA GLY A 190 16.47 -1.32 -8.75
C GLY A 190 16.32 0.07 -8.13
N GLN A 191 15.12 0.67 -8.16
CA GLN A 191 14.80 1.90 -7.46
C GLN A 191 13.55 1.72 -6.58
N GLU A 192 13.68 1.96 -5.27
CA GLU A 192 12.55 2.37 -4.42
C GLU A 192 12.54 3.90 -4.46
N GLU A 193 11.65 4.52 -5.25
CA GLU A 193 11.48 5.98 -5.25
C GLU A 193 10.14 6.34 -4.60
N GLU A 194 10.23 7.10 -3.50
CA GLU A 194 9.12 7.86 -2.92
C GLU A 194 9.06 9.23 -3.63
N GLY A 195 7.92 9.55 -4.25
CA GLY A 195 7.65 10.80 -4.96
C GLY A 195 6.49 11.59 -4.39
#